data_AF-A0A962H9D4-F1
#
_entry.id   AF-A0A962H9D4-F1
#
_cell.length_a   1.000
_cell.length_b   1.000
_cell.length_c   1.000
_cell.angle_alpha   90.00
_cell.angle_beta   90.00
_cell.angle_gamma   90.00
#
_symmetry.space_group_name_H-M   'P 1'
#
loop_
_entity.id
_entity.type
_entity.pdbx_description
1 polymer ?
#
loop_
_entity_poly.entity_id
_entity_poly.type
_entity_poly.pdbx_seq_one_letter_code
_entity_poly.pdbx_strand_id
1 'polypeptide(L)'
;ERRRLARDLHDTVKQKVFALSLQVAAARQSGADPERLQQRLSEADALVEEIQRELADLLRELREDAGAAEDLIPALQRRLADFSRRSGLQVSTELPQTLNLAPTHAEAVLRIADEALANAWRHSAASAIQVSLRREAQRVCLQIADNGRGGARESRLGMGLTNMRQRAATLPMGEFVVNSPDDAGTEVSLIFELGE
;
A
#
# COMPACT_ATOMS: atom_id res chain seq x y z
N GLU A 1 22.30 20.07 4.30
CA GLU A 1 20.94 19.98 4.87
C GLU A 1 20.50 18.60 5.39
N ARG A 2 20.93 17.48 4.78
CA ARG A 2 20.49 16.08 5.05
C ARG A 2 20.28 15.67 6.53
N ARG A 3 21.19 16.05 7.43
CA ARG A 3 21.10 15.73 8.88
C ARG A 3 20.12 16.63 9.66
N ARG A 4 19.71 17.76 9.10
CA ARG A 4 18.79 18.73 9.72
C ARG A 4 17.35 18.35 9.41
N LEU A 5 17.04 18.06 8.13
CA LEU A 5 15.74 17.52 7.71
C LEU A 5 15.38 16.22 8.44
N ALA A 6 16.33 15.29 8.51
CA ALA A 6 16.14 14.03 9.22
C ALA A 6 15.95 14.19 10.74
N ARG A 7 16.38 15.31 11.34
CA ARG A 7 16.22 15.59 12.79
C ARG A 7 14.89 16.26 13.07
N ASP A 8 14.59 17.33 12.35
CA ASP A 8 13.34 18.08 12.53
C ASP A 8 12.13 17.17 12.27
N LEU A 9 12.21 16.27 11.27
CA LEU A 9 11.17 15.26 11.00
C LEU A 9 11.12 14.13 12.03
N HIS A 10 12.27 13.63 12.50
CA HIS A 10 12.29 12.60 13.53
C HIS A 10 11.55 13.06 14.79
N ASP A 11 11.63 14.35 15.10
CA ASP A 11 10.90 14.97 16.21
C ASP A 11 9.39 15.12 15.89
N THR A 12 9.00 15.54 14.68
CA THR A 12 7.58 15.62 14.29
C THR A 12 6.90 14.25 14.23
N VAL A 13 7.54 13.23 13.63
CA VAL A 13 7.03 11.86 13.59
C VAL A 13 6.95 11.26 14.99
N LYS A 14 7.95 11.49 15.85
CA LYS A 14 7.89 11.08 17.27
C LYS A 14 6.70 11.71 17.99
N GLN A 15 6.44 13.00 17.79
CA GLN A 15 5.30 13.69 18.38
C GLN A 15 3.97 13.09 17.93
N LYS A 16 3.83 12.77 16.64
CA LYS A 16 2.60 12.15 16.10
C LYS A 16 2.43 10.70 16.54
N VAL A 17 3.51 9.91 16.61
CA VAL A 17 3.48 8.55 17.19
C VAL A 17 3.11 8.59 18.67
N PHE A 18 3.60 9.59 19.41
CA PHE A 18 3.19 9.82 20.78
C PHE A 18 1.70 10.17 20.89
N ALA A 19 1.20 11.08 20.04
CA ALA A 19 -0.23 11.40 19.96
C ALA A 19 -1.09 10.17 19.62
N LEU A 20 -0.65 9.34 18.67
CA LEU A 20 -1.30 8.07 18.33
C LEU A 20 -1.36 7.13 19.55
N SER A 21 -0.26 7.01 20.30
CA SER A 21 -0.22 6.18 21.51
C SER A 21 -1.22 6.65 22.57
N LEU A 22 -1.42 7.97 22.69
CA LEU A 22 -2.40 8.56 23.60
C LEU A 22 -3.83 8.28 23.14
N GLN A 23 -4.12 8.36 21.84
CA GLN A 23 -5.44 8.04 21.29
C GLN A 23 -5.78 6.57 21.48
N VAL A 24 -4.83 5.66 21.26
CA VAL A 24 -5.01 4.22 21.52
C VAL A 24 -5.22 3.95 23.01
N ALA A 25 -4.48 4.63 23.90
CA ALA A 25 -4.67 4.51 25.35
C ALA A 25 -6.05 5.03 25.79
N ALA A 26 -6.53 6.12 25.20
CA ALA A 26 -7.86 6.66 25.44
C ALA A 26 -8.97 5.74 24.90
N ALA A 27 -8.78 5.15 23.72
CA ALA A 27 -9.68 4.13 23.16
C ALA A 27 -9.84 2.94 24.11
N ARG A 28 -8.72 2.43 24.67
CA ARG A 28 -8.75 1.35 25.68
C ARG A 28 -9.50 1.70 26.96
N GLN A 29 -9.55 2.99 27.32
CA GLN A 29 -10.26 3.50 28.50
C GLN A 29 -11.71 3.90 28.20
N SER A 30 -12.18 3.76 26.96
CA SER A 30 -13.53 4.21 26.54
C SER A 30 -14.66 3.34 27.08
N GLY A 31 -14.35 2.20 27.71
CA GLY A 31 -15.36 1.33 28.33
C GLY A 31 -16.35 0.78 27.31
N ALA A 32 -17.64 0.75 27.67
CA ALA A 32 -18.71 0.23 26.82
C ALA A 32 -19.38 1.29 25.92
N ASP A 33 -18.79 2.49 25.78
CA ASP A 33 -19.30 3.57 24.94
C ASP A 33 -18.81 3.42 23.49
N PRO A 34 -19.64 2.91 22.56
CA PRO A 34 -19.21 2.58 21.21
C PRO A 34 -18.94 3.81 20.35
N GLU A 35 -19.68 4.91 20.56
CA GLU A 35 -19.51 6.15 19.80
C GLU A 35 -18.17 6.80 20.13
N ARG A 36 -17.84 6.87 21.42
CA ARG A 36 -16.57 7.42 21.89
C ARG A 36 -15.39 6.56 21.46
N LEU A 37 -15.52 5.24 21.48
CA LEU A 37 -14.51 4.33 20.94
C LEU A 37 -14.29 4.56 19.44
N GLN A 38 -15.36 4.64 18.66
CA GLN A 38 -15.30 4.86 17.21
C GLN A 38 -14.66 6.21 16.87
N GLN A 39 -14.98 7.27 17.63
CA GLN A 39 -14.33 8.56 17.47
C GLN A 39 -12.81 8.48 17.72
N ARG A 40 -12.38 7.81 18.79
CA ARG A 40 -10.95 7.65 19.12
C ARG A 40 -10.18 6.85 18.08
N LEU A 41 -10.81 5.81 17.52
CA LEU A 41 -10.23 5.04 16.43
C LEU A 41 -10.12 5.87 15.15
N SER A 42 -11.14 6.67 14.81
CA SER A 42 -11.07 7.57 13.66
C SER A 42 -9.99 8.64 13.80
N GLU A 43 -9.80 9.20 15.00
CA GLU A 43 -8.70 10.13 15.29
C GLU A 43 -7.32 9.45 15.18
N ALA A 44 -7.22 8.19 15.60
CA ALA A 44 -6.01 7.39 15.46
C ALA A 44 -5.70 7.07 13.99
N ASP A 45 -6.70 6.71 13.19
CA ASP A 45 -6.57 6.43 11.76
C ASP A 45 -6.08 7.68 11.00
N ALA A 46 -6.65 8.84 11.30
CA ALA A 46 -6.22 10.11 10.73
C ALA A 46 -4.74 10.43 11.04
N LEU A 47 -4.31 10.19 12.29
CA LEU A 47 -2.90 10.35 12.68
C LEU A 47 -1.98 9.37 11.95
N VAL A 48 -2.41 8.11 11.78
CA VAL A 48 -1.67 7.10 11.02
C VAL A 48 -1.47 7.54 9.58
N GLU A 49 -2.51 8.03 8.92
CA GLU A 49 -2.44 8.52 7.54
C GLU A 49 -1.53 9.74 7.38
N GLU A 50 -1.54 10.63 8.36
CA GLU A 50 -0.67 11.81 8.36
C GLU A 50 0.81 11.41 8.52
N ILE A 51 1.10 10.50 9.45
CA ILE A 51 2.45 9.94 9.64
C ILE A 51 2.92 9.23 8.35
N GLN A 52 2.03 8.45 7.72
CA GLN A 52 2.36 7.75 6.47
C GLN A 52 2.67 8.70 5.33
N ARG A 53 1.92 9.81 5.19
CA ARG A 53 2.16 10.84 4.17
C ARG A 53 3.53 11.51 4.38
N GLU A 54 3.82 11.97 5.60
CA GLU A 54 5.11 12.63 5.89
C GLU A 54 6.31 11.71 5.72
N LEU A 55 6.19 10.44 6.12
CA LEU A 55 7.23 9.44 5.88
C LEU A 55 7.42 9.16 4.37
N ALA A 56 6.35 9.15 3.59
CA ALA A 56 6.43 8.98 2.15
C ALA A 56 7.13 10.16 1.47
N ASP A 57 6.79 11.40 1.85
CA ASP A 57 7.45 12.60 1.34
C ASP A 57 8.95 12.63 1.67
N LEU A 58 9.33 12.27 2.89
CA LEU A 58 10.74 12.24 3.26
C LEU A 58 11.51 11.12 2.54
N LEU A 59 10.89 9.94 2.35
CA LEU A 59 11.50 8.89 1.55
C LEU A 59 11.69 9.32 0.09
N ARG A 60 10.74 10.09 -0.47
CA ARG A 60 10.85 10.65 -1.81
C ARG A 60 11.99 11.66 -1.90
N GLU A 61 12.09 12.62 -0.98
CA GLU A 61 13.19 13.58 -0.92
C GLU A 61 14.55 12.90 -0.73
N LEU A 62 14.64 11.91 0.15
CA LEU A 62 15.87 11.14 0.36
C LEU A 62 16.30 10.35 -0.87
N ARG A 63 15.34 9.88 -1.69
CA ARG A 63 15.59 9.16 -2.96
C ARG A 63 16.03 10.10 -4.06
N GLU A 64 15.36 11.26 -4.19
CA GLU A 64 15.75 12.33 -5.12
C GLU A 64 17.19 12.78 -4.85
N ASP A 65 17.56 12.98 -3.57
CA ASP A 65 18.93 13.32 -3.13
C ASP A 65 19.95 12.18 -3.29
N ALA A 66 19.51 10.92 -3.37
CA ALA A 66 20.39 9.75 -3.45
C ALA A 66 20.62 9.23 -4.88
N GLY A 67 19.86 9.69 -5.87
CA GLY A 67 19.93 9.19 -7.24
C GLY A 67 19.65 7.68 -7.39
N ALA A 68 19.15 7.04 -6.33
CA ALA A 68 18.98 5.59 -6.25
C ALA A 68 17.50 5.25 -6.45
N ALA A 69 17.11 5.03 -7.70
CA ALA A 69 15.89 4.28 -7.97
C ALA A 69 16.16 2.82 -7.56
N GLU A 70 15.32 2.29 -6.68
CA GLU A 70 15.39 0.85 -6.38
C GLU A 70 14.83 0.08 -7.58
N ASP A 71 15.56 -0.94 -8.04
CA ASP A 71 15.06 -1.81 -9.11
C ASP A 71 13.74 -2.46 -8.68
N LEU A 72 12.70 -2.27 -9.49
CA LEU A 72 11.33 -2.68 -9.17
C LEU A 72 11.23 -4.17 -8.83
N ILE A 73 11.85 -5.03 -9.66
CA ILE A 73 11.69 -6.48 -9.54
C ILE A 73 12.31 -7.00 -8.22
N PRO A 74 13.58 -6.72 -7.89
CA PRO A 74 14.14 -7.08 -6.58
C PRO A 74 13.37 -6.51 -5.40
N ALA A 75 12.90 -5.26 -5.50
CA ALA A 75 12.11 -4.62 -4.44
C ALA A 75 10.78 -5.35 -4.19
N LEU A 76 10.06 -5.68 -5.27
CA LEU A 76 8.79 -6.39 -5.21
C LEU A 76 8.98 -7.82 -4.67
N GLN A 77 9.97 -8.55 -5.16
CA GLN A 77 10.29 -9.91 -4.67
C GLN A 77 10.58 -9.92 -3.17
N ARG A 78 11.41 -8.98 -2.68
CA ARG A 78 11.74 -8.87 -1.26
C ARG A 78 10.50 -8.57 -0.42
N ARG A 79 9.65 -7.64 -0.85
CA ARG A 79 8.39 -7.29 -0.15
C ARG A 79 7.43 -8.46 -0.10
N LEU A 80 7.26 -9.20 -1.20
CA LEU A 80 6.40 -10.38 -1.27
C LEU A 80 6.90 -11.51 -0.36
N ALA A 81 8.21 -11.77 -0.35
CA ALA A 81 8.82 -12.75 0.54
C ALA A 81 8.66 -12.35 2.02
N ASP A 82 8.88 -11.06 2.35
CA ASP A 82 8.69 -10.54 3.70
C ASP A 82 7.22 -10.63 4.14
N PHE A 83 6.29 -10.29 3.26
CA PHE A 83 4.86 -10.38 3.50
C PHE A 83 4.44 -11.84 3.75
N SER A 84 4.86 -12.79 2.92
CA SER A 84 4.54 -14.22 3.10
C SER A 84 5.04 -14.73 4.45
N ARG A 85 6.29 -14.39 4.85
CA ARG A 85 6.85 -14.78 6.15
C ARG A 85 6.08 -14.21 7.34
N ARG A 86 5.58 -12.96 7.24
CA ARG A 86 4.89 -12.27 8.35
C ARG A 86 3.41 -12.65 8.45
N SER A 87 2.74 -12.82 7.32
CA SER A 87 1.30 -13.10 7.26
C SER A 87 0.99 -14.58 7.42
N GLY A 88 1.92 -15.48 7.09
CA GLY A 88 1.68 -16.91 6.99
C GLY A 88 0.94 -17.34 5.70
N LEU A 89 0.62 -16.39 4.81
CA LEU A 89 -0.03 -16.67 3.54
C LEU A 89 0.95 -17.22 2.51
N GLN A 90 0.48 -18.17 1.70
CA GLN A 90 1.23 -18.63 0.55
C GLN A 90 1.18 -17.57 -0.55
N VAL A 91 2.34 -17.11 -1.01
CA VAL A 91 2.43 -16.12 -2.09
C VAL A 91 3.11 -16.76 -3.29
N SER A 92 2.39 -16.88 -4.40
CA SER A 92 2.95 -17.29 -5.70
C SER A 92 3.21 -16.06 -6.55
N THR A 93 4.31 -16.09 -7.32
CA THR A 93 4.75 -14.92 -8.09
C THR A 93 5.08 -15.28 -9.52
N GLU A 94 4.60 -14.48 -10.46
CA GLU A 94 4.98 -14.54 -11.86
C GLU A 94 5.48 -13.16 -12.30
N LEU A 95 6.80 -12.97 -12.24
CA LEU A 95 7.47 -11.68 -12.45
C LEU A 95 8.51 -11.84 -13.57
N PRO A 96 8.75 -10.81 -14.42
CA PRO A 96 9.84 -10.83 -15.36
C PRO A 96 11.18 -10.78 -14.61
N GLN A 97 12.26 -11.22 -15.26
CA GLN A 97 13.61 -11.09 -14.70
C GLN A 97 14.00 -9.62 -14.50
N THR A 98 13.60 -8.77 -15.46
CA THR A 98 13.89 -7.33 -15.45
C THR A 98 12.70 -6.55 -15.97
N LEU A 99 12.40 -5.41 -15.36
CA LEU A 99 11.45 -4.44 -15.88
C LEU A 99 11.91 -3.04 -15.50
N ASN A 100 12.34 -2.28 -16.50
CA ASN A 100 12.80 -0.90 -16.31
C ASN A 100 11.61 0.04 -16.41
N LEU A 101 11.32 0.73 -15.32
CA LEU A 101 10.31 1.77 -15.25
C LEU A 101 10.95 3.08 -14.78
N ALA A 102 10.31 4.21 -15.10
CA ALA A 102 10.61 5.45 -14.42
C ALA A 102 10.44 5.26 -12.89
N PRO A 103 11.25 5.93 -12.04
CA PRO A 103 11.19 5.74 -10.59
C PRO A 103 9.79 5.97 -9.99
N THR A 104 9.05 6.95 -10.53
CA THR A 104 7.68 7.26 -10.13
C THR A 104 6.71 6.12 -10.47
N HIS A 105 6.86 5.49 -11.64
CA HIS A 105 6.04 4.34 -12.04
C HIS A 105 6.35 3.11 -11.18
N ALA A 106 7.63 2.83 -10.93
CA ALA A 106 8.05 1.75 -10.04
C ALA A 106 7.48 1.95 -8.62
N GLU A 107 7.52 3.17 -8.09
CA GLU A 107 6.94 3.47 -6.78
C GLU A 107 5.41 3.26 -6.77
N ALA A 108 4.69 3.71 -7.79
CA ALA A 108 3.24 3.50 -7.88
C ALA A 108 2.89 2.00 -7.85
N VAL A 109 3.61 1.17 -8.63
CA VAL A 109 3.45 -0.29 -8.65
C VAL A 109 3.69 -0.88 -7.26
N LEU A 110 4.79 -0.51 -6.59
CA LEU A 110 5.12 -1.02 -5.25
C LEU A 110 4.07 -0.63 -4.20
N ARG A 111 3.56 0.61 -4.25
CA ARG A 111 2.54 1.09 -3.29
C ARG A 111 1.19 0.42 -3.50
N ILE A 112 0.79 0.21 -4.74
CA ILE A 112 -0.44 -0.53 -5.06
C ILE A 112 -0.29 -1.99 -4.60
N ALA A 113 0.88 -2.60 -4.79
CA ALA A 113 1.14 -3.94 -4.31
C ALA A 113 1.07 -4.05 -2.77
N ASP A 114 1.71 -3.13 -2.04
CA ASP A 114 1.66 -3.11 -0.57
C ASP A 114 0.21 -3.01 -0.05
N GLU A 115 -0.58 -2.11 -0.64
CA GLU A 115 -1.97 -1.87 -0.22
C GLU A 115 -2.89 -3.05 -0.55
N ALA A 116 -2.74 -3.66 -1.74
CA ALA A 116 -3.49 -4.86 -2.11
C ALA A 116 -3.19 -6.04 -1.17
N LEU A 117 -1.92 -6.28 -0.86
CA LEU A 117 -1.50 -7.32 0.09
C LEU A 117 -2.04 -7.05 1.50
N ALA A 118 -2.00 -5.80 1.95
CA ALA A 118 -2.53 -5.41 3.24
C ALA A 118 -4.05 -5.60 3.31
N ASN A 119 -4.78 -5.29 2.23
CA ASN A 119 -6.21 -5.52 2.13
C ASN A 119 -6.57 -7.00 2.17
N ALA A 120 -5.86 -7.84 1.41
CA ALA A 120 -6.04 -9.29 1.47
C ALA A 120 -5.81 -9.80 2.90
N TRP A 121 -4.69 -9.43 3.53
CA TRP A 121 -4.38 -9.88 4.88
C TRP A 121 -5.41 -9.44 5.94
N ARG A 122 -5.92 -8.21 5.85
CA ARG A 122 -6.90 -7.67 6.82
C ARG A 122 -8.32 -8.18 6.59
N HIS A 123 -8.70 -8.40 5.33
CA HIS A 123 -10.11 -8.50 4.97
C HIS A 123 -10.51 -9.80 4.30
N SER A 124 -9.63 -10.52 3.60
CA SER A 124 -10.08 -11.60 2.73
C SER A 124 -10.21 -12.97 3.42
N ALA A 125 -9.53 -13.17 4.56
CA ALA A 125 -9.36 -14.51 5.17
C ALA A 125 -8.84 -15.56 4.16
N ALA A 126 -8.08 -15.10 3.15
CA ALA A 126 -7.44 -15.95 2.16
C ALA A 126 -6.40 -16.89 2.79
N SER A 127 -6.07 -17.95 2.07
CA SER A 127 -4.93 -18.82 2.38
C SER A 127 -3.77 -18.62 1.41
N ALA A 128 -4.04 -18.05 0.24
CA ALA A 128 -3.08 -17.85 -0.83
C ALA A 128 -3.32 -16.54 -1.58
N ILE A 129 -2.23 -15.96 -2.09
CA ILE A 129 -2.22 -14.80 -2.97
C ILE A 129 -1.34 -15.13 -4.19
N GLN A 130 -1.84 -14.80 -5.38
CA GLN A 130 -1.08 -14.83 -6.61
C GLN A 130 -0.76 -13.41 -7.04
N VAL A 131 0.52 -13.14 -7.33
CA VAL A 131 0.99 -11.85 -7.82
C VAL A 131 1.65 -12.04 -9.18
N SER A 132 1.15 -11.35 -10.19
CA SER A 132 1.77 -11.33 -11.51
C SER A 132 2.08 -9.91 -11.94
N LEU A 133 3.24 -9.73 -12.56
CA LEU A 133 3.65 -8.48 -13.19
C LEU A 133 4.14 -8.84 -14.58
N ARG A 134 3.59 -8.20 -15.61
CA ARG A 134 3.92 -8.51 -17.00
C ARG A 134 4.11 -7.22 -17.78
N ARG A 135 4.93 -7.28 -18.82
CA ARG A 135 5.02 -6.26 -19.86
C ARG A 135 4.54 -6.86 -21.18
N GLU A 136 3.52 -6.25 -21.75
CA GLU A 136 2.96 -6.60 -23.05
C GLU A 136 3.15 -5.41 -24.00
N ALA A 137 4.20 -5.47 -24.83
CA ALA A 137 4.63 -4.34 -25.66
C ALA A 137 4.87 -3.07 -24.81
N GLN A 138 4.01 -2.05 -24.96
CA GLN A 138 4.07 -0.81 -24.18
C GLN A 138 3.15 -0.80 -22.97
N ARG A 139 2.42 -1.89 -22.68
CA ARG A 139 1.59 -1.99 -21.48
C ARG A 139 2.29 -2.74 -20.38
N VAL A 140 2.14 -2.25 -19.15
CA VAL A 140 2.54 -2.95 -17.93
C VAL A 140 1.27 -3.33 -17.19
N CYS A 141 1.19 -4.59 -16.77
CA CYS A 141 0.05 -5.14 -16.05
C CYS A 141 0.53 -5.75 -14.73
N LEU A 142 0.06 -5.21 -13.60
CA LEU A 142 0.18 -5.81 -12.27
C LEU A 142 -1.17 -6.40 -11.90
N GLN A 143 -1.19 -7.67 -11.50
CA GLN A 143 -2.37 -8.35 -10.98
C GLN A 143 -2.04 -8.98 -9.64
N ILE A 144 -2.92 -8.77 -8.66
CA ILE A 144 -2.84 -9.36 -7.33
C ILE A 144 -4.20 -9.97 -7.01
N ALA A 145 -4.24 -11.29 -6.89
CA ALA A 145 -5.45 -12.05 -6.64
C ALA A 145 -5.32 -12.87 -5.36
N ASP A 146 -6.30 -12.78 -4.46
CA ASP A 146 -6.43 -13.63 -3.29
C ASP A 146 -7.59 -14.60 -3.44
N ASN A 147 -7.52 -15.75 -2.77
CA ASN A 147 -8.56 -16.78 -2.77
C ASN A 147 -9.54 -16.69 -1.59
N GLY A 148 -9.69 -15.51 -1.00
CA GLY A 148 -10.51 -15.29 0.18
C GLY A 148 -12.00 -15.15 -0.13
N ARG A 149 -12.72 -14.51 0.80
CA ARG A 149 -14.19 -14.34 0.73
C ARG A 149 -14.70 -13.31 -0.28
N GLY A 150 -13.81 -12.56 -0.92
CA GLY A 150 -14.19 -11.47 -1.82
C GLY A 150 -15.04 -10.37 -1.14
N GLY A 151 -15.92 -9.73 -1.92
CA GLY A 151 -16.82 -8.69 -1.44
C GLY A 151 -16.18 -7.32 -1.19
N ALA A 152 -14.98 -7.08 -1.73
CA ALA A 152 -14.31 -5.79 -1.65
C ALA A 152 -15.08 -4.75 -2.49
N ARG A 153 -15.56 -3.70 -1.82
CA ARG A 153 -16.29 -2.59 -2.43
C ARG A 153 -15.62 -1.29 -2.08
N GLU A 154 -15.58 -0.36 -3.03
CA GLU A 154 -15.24 1.03 -2.70
C GLU A 154 -16.29 1.57 -1.74
N SER A 155 -15.87 1.93 -0.53
CA SER A 155 -16.75 2.51 0.49
C SER A 155 -16.18 3.84 0.95
N ARG A 156 -17.04 4.74 1.43
CA ARG A 156 -16.61 6.05 1.98
C ARG A 156 -15.72 5.90 3.23
N LEU A 157 -15.74 4.75 3.91
CA LEU A 157 -14.99 4.48 5.14
C LEU A 157 -13.66 3.77 4.88
N GLY A 158 -13.50 3.10 3.73
CA GLY A 158 -12.29 2.37 3.36
C GLY A 158 -11.51 3.11 2.27
N MET A 159 -10.35 3.66 2.63
CA MET A 159 -9.56 4.46 1.68
C MET A 159 -8.55 3.66 0.87
N GLY A 160 -8.33 2.37 1.15
CA GLY A 160 -7.34 1.54 0.44
C GLY A 160 -7.56 1.48 -1.07
N LEU A 161 -8.75 1.06 -1.51
CA LEU A 161 -9.10 0.99 -2.94
C LEU A 161 -9.08 2.36 -3.61
N THR A 162 -9.60 3.39 -2.94
CA THR A 162 -9.60 4.77 -3.43
C THR A 162 -8.17 5.28 -3.64
N ASN A 163 -7.27 5.05 -2.68
CA ASN A 163 -5.88 5.43 -2.76
C ASN A 163 -5.16 4.71 -3.90
N MET A 164 -5.42 3.41 -4.10
CA MET A 164 -4.85 2.66 -5.23
C MET A 164 -5.34 3.21 -6.57
N ARG A 165 -6.64 3.53 -6.69
CA ARG A 165 -7.21 4.15 -7.91
C ARG A 165 -6.59 5.52 -8.18
N GLN A 166 -6.46 6.37 -7.17
CA GLN A 166 -5.82 7.67 -7.30
C GLN A 166 -4.36 7.55 -7.74
N ARG A 167 -3.61 6.59 -7.18
CA ARG A 167 -2.23 6.31 -7.60
C ARG A 167 -2.16 5.80 -9.04
N ALA A 168 -3.06 4.90 -9.44
CA ALA A 168 -3.14 4.42 -10.81
C ALA A 168 -3.37 5.57 -11.80
N ALA A 169 -4.24 6.53 -11.45
CA ALA A 169 -4.52 7.71 -12.27
C ALA A 169 -3.32 8.65 -12.45
N THR A 170 -2.24 8.49 -11.68
CA THR A 170 -0.98 9.25 -11.89
C THR A 170 -0.10 8.64 -12.98
N LEU A 171 -0.42 7.43 -13.45
CA LEU A 171 0.33 6.73 -14.49
C LEU A 171 -0.24 7.03 -15.88
N PRO A 172 0.59 7.01 -16.94
CA PRO A 172 0.12 7.23 -18.30
C PRO A 172 -0.90 6.16 -18.70
N MET A 173 -2.09 6.59 -19.14
CA MET A 173 -3.20 5.68 -19.47
C MET A 173 -3.46 4.65 -18.35
N GLY A 174 -3.32 5.08 -17.10
CA GLY A 174 -3.47 4.23 -15.93
C GLY A 174 -4.91 3.81 -15.68
N GLU A 175 -5.15 2.50 -15.68
CA GLU A 175 -6.42 1.87 -15.37
C GLU A 175 -6.29 1.02 -14.10
N PHE A 176 -7.30 1.11 -13.24
CA PHE A 176 -7.40 0.34 -12.01
C PHE A 176 -8.74 -0.38 -11.95
N VAL A 177 -8.69 -1.70 -11.89
CA VAL A 177 -9.85 -2.58 -11.89
C VAL A 177 -9.81 -3.45 -10.64
N VAL A 178 -10.97 -3.58 -10.00
CA VAL A 178 -11.18 -4.49 -8.87
C VAL A 178 -12.29 -5.44 -9.25
N ASN A 179 -12.01 -6.73 -9.19
CA ASN A 179 -12.99 -7.79 -9.34
C ASN A 179 -13.07 -8.57 -8.03
N SER A 180 -14.17 -8.44 -7.30
CA SER A 180 -14.32 -9.06 -5.97
C SER A 180 -15.73 -9.62 -5.78
N PRO A 181 -16.09 -10.66 -6.54
CA PRO A 181 -17.34 -11.39 -6.31
C PRO A 181 -17.37 -11.98 -4.90
N ASP A 182 -18.55 -11.99 -4.28
CA ASP A 182 -18.74 -12.64 -2.98
C ASP A 182 -18.36 -14.14 -3.10
N ASP A 183 -17.62 -14.65 -2.12
CA ASP A 183 -17.13 -16.03 -2.01
C ASP A 183 -16.16 -16.53 -3.11
N ALA A 184 -15.59 -15.62 -3.91
CA ALA A 184 -14.67 -15.98 -5.00
C ALA A 184 -13.37 -15.15 -5.03
N GLY A 185 -12.97 -14.61 -3.88
CA GLY A 185 -11.71 -13.88 -3.73
C GLY A 185 -11.76 -12.43 -4.22
N THR A 186 -10.62 -11.78 -4.16
CA THR A 186 -10.45 -10.41 -4.69
C THR A 186 -9.27 -10.38 -5.65
N GLU A 187 -9.50 -9.84 -6.83
CA GLU A 187 -8.45 -9.49 -7.78
C GLU A 187 -8.39 -7.96 -7.94
N VAL A 188 -7.17 -7.45 -7.82
CA VAL A 188 -6.83 -6.07 -8.14
C VAL A 188 -5.90 -6.07 -9.34
N SER A 189 -6.26 -5.32 -10.38
CA SER A 189 -5.49 -5.17 -11.60
C SER A 189 -5.15 -3.70 -11.84
N LEU A 190 -3.87 -3.44 -12.10
CA LEU A 190 -3.34 -2.16 -12.54
C LEU A 190 -2.77 -2.34 -13.95
N ILE A 191 -3.21 -1.52 -14.88
CA ILE A 191 -2.71 -1.48 -16.25
C ILE A 191 -2.28 -0.05 -16.56
N PHE A 192 -1.12 0.15 -17.17
CA PHE A 192 -0.70 1.47 -17.65
C PHE A 192 0.24 1.34 -18.84
N GLU A 193 0.39 2.42 -19.59
CA GLU A 193 1.27 2.48 -20.75
C GLU A 193 2.63 3.11 -20.39
N LEU A 194 3.69 2.55 -20.97
CA LEU A 194 4.99 3.18 -21.03
C LEU A 194 4.89 4.24 -22.13
N GLY A 195 4.84 5.51 -21.73
CA GLY A 195 4.99 6.62 -22.68
C GLY A 195 6.28 6.47 -23.48
N GLU A 196 6.29 7.00 -24.70
CA GLU A 196 7.49 7.05 -25.55
C GLU A 196 8.66 7.79 -24.88
#